data_AF-A0A5E4G1S5-F1
#
_entry.id   AF-A0A5E4G1S5-F1
#
_cell.length_a   1.000
_cell.length_b   1.000
_cell.length_c   1.000
_cell.angle_alpha   90.00
_cell.angle_beta   90.00
_cell.angle_gamma   90.00
#
_symmetry.space_group_name_H-M   'P 1'
#
loop_
_entity.id
_entity.type
_entity.pdbx_description
1 polymer ?
#
loop_
_entity_poly.entity_id
_entity_poly.type
_entity_poly.pdbx_seq_one_letter_code
_entity_poly.pdbx_strand_id
1 'polypeptide(L)'
;MYLSPHWCALCNKAGESADHLLLPCPFSLKLWGKKAKILWGSLMQAVIWNLWLECNRRIFEDYKGVGVVESWDRVKFWAALWASTSLAFKDISYPTIMHNLLAVVY
;
A
#
# COMPACT_ATOMS: atom_id res chain seq x y z
N MET A 1 22.32 29.79 -3.32
CA MET A 1 20.93 30.29 -3.29
C MET A 1 20.08 29.32 -4.08
N TYR A 2 19.26 28.50 -3.42
CA TYR A 2 18.24 27.70 -4.10
C TYR A 2 17.09 28.64 -4.45
N LEU A 3 16.97 29.02 -5.71
CA LEU A 3 15.75 29.61 -6.26
C LEU A 3 14.71 28.49 -6.25
N SER A 4 14.02 28.30 -5.12
CA SER A 4 12.85 27.43 -5.10
C SER A 4 11.81 28.08 -6.01
N PRO A 5 11.33 27.39 -7.06
CA PRO A 5 10.34 27.96 -7.94
C PRO A 5 9.08 28.28 -7.14
N HIS A 6 8.47 29.44 -7.38
CA HIS A 6 7.14 29.79 -6.81
C HIS A 6 6.00 28.91 -7.37
N TRP A 7 6.33 27.81 -8.04
CA TRP A 7 5.41 26.88 -8.69
C TRP A 7 5.80 25.43 -8.34
N CYS A 8 4.80 24.57 -8.20
CA CYS A 8 4.94 23.17 -7.83
C CYS A 8 5.59 22.37 -8.97
N ALA A 9 6.74 21.77 -8.68
CA ALA A 9 7.51 20.98 -9.65
C ALA A 9 6.71 19.87 -10.36
N LEU A 10 5.65 19.34 -9.72
CA LEU A 10 4.85 18.24 -10.25
C LEU A 10 3.71 18.67 -11.16
N CYS A 11 3.04 19.78 -10.86
CA CYS A 11 1.83 20.18 -11.58
C CYS A 11 1.95 21.52 -12.32
N ASN A 12 2.93 22.35 -11.95
CA ASN A 12 3.18 23.67 -12.52
C ASN A 12 1.96 24.64 -12.49
N LYS A 13 1.06 24.49 -11.51
CA LYS A 13 -0.21 25.23 -11.42
C LYS A 13 -0.40 26.08 -10.16
N ALA A 14 0.36 25.85 -9.09
CA ALA A 14 0.29 26.60 -7.84
C ALA A 14 1.65 26.60 -7.16
N GLY A 15 1.84 27.37 -6.09
CA GLY A 15 3.08 27.35 -5.31
C GLY A 15 3.40 25.98 -4.73
N GLU A 16 4.69 25.64 -4.67
CA GLU A 16 5.15 24.44 -4.00
C GLU A 16 5.03 24.61 -2.48
N SER A 17 4.15 23.83 -1.86
CA SER A 17 4.01 23.74 -0.40
C SER A 17 3.60 22.32 -0.03
N ALA A 18 3.82 21.91 1.23
CA ALA A 18 3.37 20.61 1.72
C ALA A 18 1.85 20.47 1.55
N ASP A 19 1.10 21.51 1.89
CA ASP A 19 -0.35 21.52 1.71
C ASP A 19 -0.74 21.32 0.25
N HIS A 20 -0.11 22.04 -0.69
CA HIS A 20 -0.35 21.88 -2.12
C HIS A 20 0.06 20.48 -2.63
N LEU A 21 1.19 19.94 -2.18
CA LEU A 21 1.70 18.64 -2.62
C LEU A 21 0.79 17.49 -2.19
N LEU A 22 0.21 17.59 -0.98
CA LEU A 22 -0.56 16.51 -0.35
C LEU A 22 -2.04 16.52 -0.77
N LEU A 23 -2.73 17.67 -0.79
CA LEU A 23 -4.20 17.68 -0.97
C LEU A 23 -4.65 18.22 -2.35
N PRO A 24 -4.21 19.41 -2.81
CA PRO A 24 -4.65 20.02 -4.06
C PRO A 24 -3.87 19.61 -5.32
N CYS A 25 -2.66 19.07 -5.22
CA CYS A 25 -1.84 18.80 -6.41
C CYS A 25 -2.49 17.69 -7.25
N PRO A 26 -2.95 17.98 -8.49
CA PRO A 26 -3.66 17.01 -9.32
C PRO A 26 -2.75 15.84 -9.73
N PHE A 27 -1.42 16.08 -9.81
CA PHE A 27 -0.47 15.03 -10.11
C PHE A 27 -0.28 14.08 -8.92
N SER A 28 -0.06 14.62 -7.71
CA SER A 28 0.06 13.83 -6.48
C SER A 28 -1.20 13.01 -6.22
N LEU A 29 -2.39 13.63 -6.33
CA LEU A 29 -3.67 12.97 -6.11
C LEU A 29 -3.87 11.78 -7.07
N LYS A 30 -3.51 11.96 -8.36
CA LYS A 30 -3.60 10.90 -9.36
C LYS A 30 -2.62 9.76 -9.07
N LEU A 31 -1.42 10.07 -8.59
CA LEU A 31 -0.42 9.06 -8.22
C LEU A 31 -0.86 8.26 -6.99
N TRP A 32 -1.35 8.95 -5.96
CA TRP A 32 -1.84 8.34 -4.73
C TRP A 32 -3.07 7.48 -4.99
N GLY A 33 -4.04 7.95 -5.78
CA GLY A 33 -5.21 7.17 -6.13
C GLY A 33 -4.87 5.84 -6.82
N LYS A 34 -3.88 5.84 -7.73
CA LYS A 34 -3.38 4.60 -8.36
C LYS A 34 -2.74 3.66 -7.34
N LYS A 35 -1.84 4.17 -6.49
CA LYS A 35 -1.12 3.38 -5.48
C LYS A 35 -2.06 2.83 -4.41
N ALA A 36 -3.00 3.64 -3.92
CA ALA A 36 -4.02 3.23 -2.98
C ALA A 36 -4.93 2.13 -3.54
N LYS A 37 -5.34 2.24 -4.80
CA LYS A 37 -6.13 1.19 -5.47
C LYS A 37 -5.37 -0.14 -5.55
N ILE A 38 -4.06 -0.09 -5.84
CA ILE A 38 -3.23 -1.30 -5.88
C ILE A 38 -3.09 -1.89 -4.47
N LEU A 39 -2.78 -1.09 -3.46
CA LEU A 39 -2.68 -1.55 -2.07
C LEU A 39 -3.99 -2.20 -1.60
N TRP A 40 -5.13 -1.57 -1.87
CA TRP A 40 -6.43 -2.12 -1.53
C TRP A 40 -6.72 -3.42 -2.27
N GLY A 41 -6.42 -3.47 -3.58
CA GLY A 41 -6.57 -4.69 -4.37
C GLY A 41 -5.72 -5.84 -3.84
N SER A 42 -4.46 -5.57 -3.52
CA SER A 42 -3.55 -6.55 -2.92
C SER A 42 -4.03 -7.01 -1.54
N LEU A 43 -4.58 -6.11 -0.71
CA LEU A 43 -5.16 -6.45 0.59
C LEU A 43 -6.34 -7.41 0.46
N MET A 44 -7.29 -7.10 -0.41
CA MET A 44 -8.47 -7.97 -0.62
C MET A 44 -8.08 -9.35 -1.12
N GLN A 45 -7.14 -9.43 -2.07
CA GLN A 45 -6.61 -10.71 -2.54
C GLN A 45 -5.93 -11.45 -1.38
N ALA A 46 -5.13 -10.76 -0.55
CA ALA A 46 -4.40 -11.38 0.54
C ALA A 46 -5.34 -11.96 1.60
N VAL A 47 -6.45 -11.29 1.89
CA VAL A 47 -7.52 -11.83 2.77
C VAL A 47 -8.07 -13.14 2.21
N ILE A 48 -8.47 -13.15 0.93
CA ILE A 48 -9.03 -14.36 0.29
C ILE A 48 -8.02 -15.49 0.27
N TRP A 49 -6.76 -15.19 -0.06
CA TRP A 49 -5.68 -16.17 -0.10
C TRP A 49 -5.36 -16.77 1.27
N ASN A 50 -5.27 -15.94 2.32
CA ASN A 50 -5.02 -16.44 3.66
C ASN A 50 -6.20 -17.25 4.18
N LEU A 51 -7.44 -16.87 3.87
CA LEU A 51 -8.62 -17.67 4.20
C LEU A 51 -8.59 -19.04 3.51
N TRP A 52 -8.27 -19.07 2.22
CA TRP A 52 -8.11 -20.32 1.47
C TRP A 52 -7.00 -21.20 2.05
N LEU A 53 -5.84 -20.61 2.37
CA LEU A 53 -4.71 -21.33 2.97
C LEU A 53 -5.07 -21.90 4.33
N GLU A 54 -5.72 -21.10 5.18
CA GLU A 54 -6.17 -21.50 6.52
C GLU A 54 -7.15 -22.68 6.45
N CYS A 55 -8.15 -22.61 5.56
CA CYS A 55 -9.11 -23.69 5.34
C CYS A 55 -8.45 -24.98 4.84
N ASN A 56 -7.56 -24.88 3.85
CA ASN A 56 -6.90 -26.06 3.31
C ASN A 56 -5.99 -26.74 4.32
N ARG A 57 -5.22 -25.98 5.10
CA ARG A 57 -4.34 -26.55 6.12
C ARG A 57 -5.12 -27.26 7.23
N ARG A 58 -6.29 -26.73 7.61
CA ARG A 58 -7.19 -27.40 8.57
C ARG A 58 -7.68 -28.76 8.06
N ILE A 59 -7.88 -28.91 6.76
CA ILE A 59 -8.37 -30.15 6.14
C ILE A 59 -7.23 -31.15 5.92
N PHE A 60 -6.09 -30.68 5.40
CA PHE A 60 -5.02 -31.57 4.89
C PHE A 60 -3.84 -31.77 5.86
N GLU A 61 -3.66 -30.92 6.87
CA GLU A 61 -2.44 -30.88 7.69
C GLU A 61 -2.68 -31.00 9.21
N ASP A 62 -3.91 -31.33 9.66
CA ASP A 62 -4.35 -31.27 11.07
C ASP A 62 -3.98 -29.94 11.79
N TYR A 63 -3.89 -28.86 11.01
CA TYR A 63 -3.50 -27.57 11.52
C TYR A 63 -4.66 -26.91 12.28
N LYS A 64 -4.40 -26.52 13.54
CA LYS A 64 -5.45 -25.97 14.44
C LYS A 64 -5.77 -24.50 14.20
N GLY A 65 -4.98 -23.83 13.38
CA GLY A 65 -5.08 -22.39 13.17
C GLY A 65 -4.17 -21.57 14.06
N VAL A 66 -4.26 -20.25 13.89
CA VAL A 66 -3.59 -19.28 14.75
C VAL A 66 -4.57 -18.19 15.18
N GLY A 67 -4.14 -17.34 16.11
CA GLY A 67 -4.94 -16.18 16.56
C GLY A 67 -5.18 -15.14 15.46
N VAL A 68 -6.14 -14.25 15.71
CA VAL A 68 -6.53 -13.18 14.77
C VAL A 68 -5.36 -12.24 14.46
N VAL A 69 -4.52 -11.93 15.44
CA VAL A 69 -3.36 -11.04 15.27
C VAL A 69 -2.38 -11.61 14.26
N GLU A 70 -1.97 -12.87 14.45
CA GLU A 70 -1.04 -13.54 13.54
C GLU A 70 -1.66 -13.74 12.14
N SER A 71 -2.96 -14.07 12.09
CA SER A 71 -3.70 -14.16 10.82
C SER A 71 -3.67 -12.82 10.08
N TRP A 72 -3.85 -11.72 10.80
CA TRP A 72 -3.81 -10.38 10.22
C TRP A 72 -2.41 -9.98 9.77
N ASP A 73 -1.37 -10.37 10.49
CA ASP A 73 0.02 -10.12 10.09
C ASP A 73 0.39 -10.87 8.81
N ARG A 74 -0.13 -12.09 8.61
CA ARG A 74 0.02 -12.80 7.32
C ARG A 74 -0.70 -12.12 6.18
N VAL A 75 -1.89 -11.56 6.41
CA VAL A 75 -2.61 -10.76 5.41
C VAL A 75 -1.79 -9.53 5.02
N LYS A 76 -1.29 -8.77 5.99
CA LYS A 76 -0.44 -7.59 5.72
C LYS A 76 0.82 -7.96 4.95
N PHE A 77 1.48 -9.06 5.32
CA PHE A 77 2.65 -9.58 4.62
C PHE A 77 2.35 -9.84 3.13
N TRP A 78 1.33 -10.64 2.84
CA TRP A 78 0.97 -10.98 1.46
C TRP A 78 0.52 -9.75 0.67
N ALA A 79 -0.25 -8.85 1.29
CA ALA A 79 -0.68 -7.61 0.66
C ALA A 79 0.50 -6.70 0.29
N ALA A 80 1.45 -6.50 1.20
CA ALA A 80 2.65 -5.69 0.95
C ALA A 80 3.56 -6.34 -0.11
N LEU A 81 3.74 -7.66 -0.04
CA LEU A 81 4.52 -8.42 -1.01
C LEU A 81 3.91 -8.30 -2.41
N TRP A 82 2.61 -8.49 -2.56
CA TRP A 82 1.94 -8.37 -3.86
C TRP A 82 1.84 -6.94 -4.36
N ALA A 83 1.76 -5.94 -3.48
CA ALA A 83 1.87 -4.55 -3.91
C ALA A 83 3.28 -4.25 -4.48
N SER A 84 4.33 -4.82 -3.87
CA SER A 84 5.73 -4.61 -4.30
C SER A 84 6.05 -5.17 -5.69
N THR A 85 5.28 -6.14 -6.19
CA THR A 85 5.47 -6.67 -7.55
C THR A 85 4.88 -5.74 -8.62
N SER A 86 4.10 -4.74 -8.23
CA SER A 86 3.53 -3.77 -9.15
C SER A 86 4.57 -2.74 -9.59
N LEU A 87 4.56 -2.41 -10.89
CA LEU A 87 5.42 -1.37 -11.46
C LEU A 87 5.20 0.01 -10.80
N ALA A 88 4.02 0.25 -10.21
CA ALA A 88 3.73 1.47 -9.47
C ALA A 88 4.59 1.65 -8.20
N PHE A 89 5.20 0.57 -7.70
CA PHE A 89 6.03 0.53 -6.50
C PHE A 89 7.50 0.18 -6.78
N LYS A 90 7.93 0.13 -8.05
CA LYS A 90 9.29 -0.29 -8.44
C LYS A 90 10.42 0.47 -7.72
N ASP A 91 10.19 1.74 -7.37
CA ASP A 91 11.16 2.63 -6.72
C ASP A 91 10.88 2.80 -5.22
N ILE A 92 9.94 2.03 -4.66
CA ILE A 92 9.57 2.08 -3.24
C ILE A 92 10.06 0.81 -2.55
N SER A 93 10.82 0.98 -1.47
CA SER A 93 11.29 -0.15 -0.68
C SER A 93 10.12 -0.94 -0.04
N TYR A 94 10.25 -2.25 0.04
CA TYR A 94 9.26 -3.11 0.70
C TYR A 94 8.91 -2.65 2.14
N PRO A 95 9.86 -2.28 3.03
CA PRO A 95 9.53 -1.75 4.36
C PRO A 95 8.61 -0.52 4.31
N THR A 96 8.83 0.38 3.35
CA THR A 96 7.97 1.56 3.14
C THR A 96 6.57 1.16 2.67
N ILE A 97 6.45 0.16 1.80
CA ILE A 97 5.15 -0.37 1.35
C ILE A 97 4.38 -0.98 2.51
N MET A 98 5.05 -1.80 3.33
CA MET A 98 4.46 -2.41 4.52
C MET A 98 3.98 -1.33 5.51
N HIS A 99 4.80 -0.32 5.79
CA HIS A 99 4.42 0.79 6.66
C HIS A 99 3.21 1.57 6.10
N ASN A 100 3.19 1.87 4.79
CA ASN A 100 2.08 2.59 4.17
C ASN A 100 0.79 1.76 4.12
N LEU A 101 0.88 0.44 4.03
CA LEU A 101 -0.28 -0.45 4.13
C LEU A 101 -0.93 -0.35 5.52
N LEU A 102 -0.14 -0.21 6.59
CA LEU A 102 -0.67 0.01 7.94
C LEU A 102 -1.51 1.30 8.02
N ALA A 103 -1.11 2.35 7.31
CA ALA A 103 -1.85 3.61 7.26
C ALA A 103 -3.17 3.55 6.46
N VAL A 104 -3.43 2.46 5.71
CA VAL A 104 -4.72 2.23 5.02
C VAL A 104 -5.67 1.41 5.91
N VAL A 105 -5.12 0.68 6.87
CA VAL A 105 -5.84 -0.30 7.71
C VAL A 105 -6.25 0.29 9.07
N TYR A 106 -5.59 1.36 9.50
CA TYR A 106 -5.88 2.13 10.73
C TYR A 106 -6.26 3.55 10.38
#